data_AF-A0A0L0BRS5-F1
#
_entry.id   AF-A0A0L0BRS5-F1
#
_cell.length_a   1.000
_cell.length_b   1.000
_cell.length_c   1.000
_cell.angle_alpha   90.00
_cell.angle_beta   90.00
_cell.angle_gamma   90.00
#
_symmetry.space_group_name_H-M   'P 1'
#
loop_
_entity.id
_entity.type
_entity.pdbx_description
1 polymer ?
#
loop_
_entity_poly.entity_id
_entity_poly.type
_entity_poly.pdbx_seq_one_letter_code
_entity_poly.pdbx_strand_id
1 'polypeptide(L)' 'MHFEQSAILTVHNHVITRNPRISVTHDKHDKHRTWFLHINNVQEEDRGRYMCQINTVTAKTQYGFVKVVENYLNLLGD' A
#
# COMPACT_ATOMS: atom_id res chain seq x y z
N MET A 1 -12.02 -8.51 18.97
CA MET A 1 -11.59 -9.33 17.81
C MET A 1 -11.42 -8.35 16.65
N HIS A 2 -10.22 -7.79 16.45
CA HIS A 2 -9.96 -6.92 15.30
C HIS A 2 -9.83 -7.82 14.07
N PHE A 3 -10.88 -7.87 13.27
CA PHE A 3 -10.74 -8.37 11.91
C PHE A 3 -9.87 -7.35 11.16
N GLU A 4 -8.60 -7.69 10.94
CA GLU A 4 -7.78 -7.03 9.92
C GLU A 4 -8.50 -7.26 8.59
N GLN A 5 -9.32 -6.30 8.18
CA GLN A 5 -10.13 -6.39 6.97
C GLN A 5 -9.16 -6.34 5.77
N SER A 6 -8.72 -7.53 5.36
CA SER A 6 -7.75 -7.68 4.29
C SER A 6 -8.49 -7.53 2.96
N ALA A 7 -8.32 -6.37 2.31
CA ALA A 7 -8.86 -6.12 0.98
C ALA A 7 -7.74 -6.21 -0.06
N ILE A 8 -8.01 -6.89 -1.18
CA ILE A 8 -7.10 -6.92 -2.32
C ILE A 8 -7.14 -5.55 -2.99
N LEU A 9 -6.01 -4.83 -2.97
CA LEU A 9 -5.90 -3.52 -3.61
C LEU A 9 -5.66 -3.66 -5.12
N THR A 10 -4.73 -4.52 -5.50
CA THR A 10 -4.27 -4.68 -6.88
C THR A 10 -3.91 -6.14 -7.16
N VAL A 11 -3.98 -6.55 -8.42
CA VAL A 11 -3.52 -7.85 -8.93
C VAL A 11 -2.75 -7.60 -10.22
N HIS A 12 -1.45 -7.93 -10.23
CA HIS A 12 -0.54 -7.54 -11.30
C HIS A 12 -0.62 -6.04 -11.58
N ASN A 13 -1.10 -5.65 -12.77
CA ASN A 13 -1.19 -4.26 -13.22
C ASN A 13 -2.63 -3.72 -13.17
N HIS A 14 -3.53 -4.44 -12.51
CA HIS A 14 -4.94 -4.08 -12.40
C HIS A 14 -5.28 -3.66 -10.98
N VAL A 15 -5.92 -2.50 -10.84
CA VAL A 15 -6.49 -2.05 -9.56
C VAL A 15 -7.84 -2.74 -9.36
N ILE A 16 -8.03 -3.35 -8.18
CA ILE A 16 -9.26 -4.07 -7.79
C ILE A 16 -10.12 -3.23 -6.86
N THR A 17 -9.48 -2.49 -5.96
CA THR A 17 -10.17 -1.57 -5.04
C THR A 17 -10.90 -0.46 -5.78
N ARG A 18 -11.99 0.04 -5.18
CA ARG A 18 -12.72 1.21 -5.66
C ARG A 18 -12.12 2.53 -5.19
N ASN A 19 -11.07 2.50 -4.35
CA ASN A 19 -10.41 3.70 -3.89
C ASN A 19 -9.66 4.37 -5.07
N PRO A 20 -10.09 5.55 -5.54
CA PRO A 20 -9.50 6.19 -6.72
C PRO A 20 -8.07 6.70 -6.48
N ARG A 21 -7.61 6.71 -5.23
CA ARG A 21 -6.25 7.13 -4.84
C ARG A 21 -5.21 6.03 -5.08
N ILE A 22 -5.64 4.79 -5.28
CA ILE A 22 -4.75 3.63 -5.46
C ILE A 22 -4.44 3.43 -6.94
N SER A 23 -3.15 3.31 -7.25
CA SER A 23 -2.70 2.88 -8.57
C SER A 23 -1.52 1.91 -8.46
N VAL A 24 -1.21 1.21 -9.56
CA VAL A 24 -0.10 0.26 -9.63
C VAL A 24 0.73 0.50 -10.87
N THR A 25 2.05 0.44 -10.73
CA THR A 25 2.97 0.41 -11.87
C THR A 25 3.88 -0.80 -11.79
N HIS A 26 4.38 -1.23 -12.95
CA HIS A 26 5.29 -2.35 -13.08
C HIS A 26 6.57 -1.86 -13.73
N ASP A 27 7.68 -1.99 -13.00
CA ASP A 27 8.95 -1.51 -13.48
C ASP A 27 9.44 -2.35 -14.66
N LYS A 28 9.68 -1.70 -15.80
CA LYS A 28 10.25 -2.36 -16.97
C LYS A 28 11.77 -2.39 -16.92
N HIS A 29 12.38 -1.53 -16.11
CA HIS A 29 13.83 -1.37 -16.00
C HIS A 29 14.49 -2.46 -15.15
N ASP A 30 13.74 -3.13 -14.27
CA ASP A 30 14.26 -4.16 -13.36
C ASP A 30 14.03 -5.61 -13.84
N LYS A 31 13.76 -5.79 -15.14
CA LYS A 31 13.30 -7.05 -15.74
C LYS A 31 11.93 -7.51 -15.22
N HIS A 32 11.00 -6.57 -15.01
CA HIS A 32 9.62 -6.88 -14.68
C HIS A 32 9.43 -7.57 -13.31
N ARG A 33 10.27 -7.22 -12.32
CA ARG A 33 10.29 -7.87 -11.01
C ARG A 33 9.62 -7.05 -9.92
N THR A 34 9.44 -5.74 -10.12
CA THR A 34 8.89 -4.84 -9.10
C THR A 34 7.55 -4.27 -9.51
N TRP A 35 6.57 -4.48 -8.64
CA TRP A 35 5.28 -3.81 -8.69
C TRP A 35 5.23 -2.75 -7.61
N PHE A 36 4.96 -1.51 -7.99
CA PHE A 36 4.83 -0.40 -7.07
C PHE A 36 3.35 -0.12 -6.81
N LEU A 37 2.94 -0.22 -5.55
CA LEU A 37 1.66 0.29 -5.09
C LEU A 37 1.82 1.79 -4.81
N HIS A 38 0.99 2.60 -5.45
CA HIS A 38 0.95 4.05 -5.24
C HIS A 38 -0.33 4.42 -4.50
N ILE A 39 -0.18 5.24 -3.46
CA ILE A 39 -1.29 5.81 -2.70
C ILE A 39 -1.18 7.33 -2.82
N ASN A 40 -2.05 7.94 -3.62
CA ASN A 40 -2.09 9.39 -3.81
C ASN A 40 -2.90 10.05 -2.68
N ASN A 41 -2.58 11.30 -2.32
CA ASN A 41 -3.28 12.06 -1.28
C ASN A 41 -3.49 11.23 0.01
N VAL A 42 -2.37 10.74 0.57
CA VAL A 42 -2.35 9.87 1.75
C VAL A 42 -3.06 10.52 2.93
N GLN A 43 -3.92 9.76 3.62
CA GLN A 43 -4.68 10.17 4.80
C GLN A 43 -4.30 9.30 6.01
N GLU A 44 -4.59 9.74 7.22
CA GLU A 44 -4.30 8.97 8.44
C GLU A 44 -4.98 7.58 8.42
N GLU A 45 -6.14 7.44 7.76
CA GLU A 45 -6.82 6.15 7.59
C GLU A 45 -6.05 5.15 6.70
N ASP A 46 -5.09 5.60 5.90
CA ASP A 46 -4.24 4.72 5.10
C ASP A 46 -3.15 4.03 5.96
N ARG A 47 -3.00 4.44 7.23
CA ARG A 47 -2.07 3.84 8.18
C ARG A 47 -2.43 2.37 8.40
N GLY A 48 -1.44 1.49 8.27
CA GLY A 48 -1.65 0.08 8.52
C GLY A 48 -0.58 -0.83 7.94
N ARG A 49 -0.83 -2.14 8.07
CA ARG A 49 0.02 -3.18 7.49
C ARG A 49 -0.42 -3.48 6.06
N TYR A 50 0.52 -3.38 5.13
CA TYR A 50 0.34 -3.75 3.74
C TYR A 50 1.10 -5.05 3.46
N MET A 51 0.57 -5.86 2.55
CA MET A 51 1.14 -7.13 2.15
C MET A 51 1.39 -7.14 0.64
N CYS A 52 2.58 -7.56 0.23
CA CYS A 52 2.87 -8.00 -1.12
C CYS A 52 2.88 -9.54 -1.13
N GLN A 53 2.15 -10.16 -2.05
CA GLN A 53 2.08 -11.63 -2.18
C GLN A 53 2.39 -12.06 -3.61
N ILE A 54 3.18 -13.12 -3.73
CA ILE A 54 3.42 -13.85 -4.99
C ILE A 54 2.77 -15.23 -4.88
N ASN A 55 1.92 -15.55 -5.86
CA ASN A 55 1.27 -16.85 -5.96
C ASN A 55 2.23 -17.88 -6.55
N THR A 56 2.86 -18.67 -5.69
CA THR A 56 3.63 -19.88 -6.02
C THR A 56 3.05 -21.09 -5.28
N VAL A 57 3.57 -22.31 -5.51
CA VAL A 57 3.11 -23.55 -4.82
C VAL A 57 3.00 -23.34 -3.31
N THR A 58 3.98 -22.65 -2.72
CA THR A 58 3.85 -22.02 -1.40
C THR A 58 3.82 -20.52 -1.61
N ALA A 59 2.78 -19.84 -1.13
CA ALA A 59 2.68 -18.39 -1.26
C ALA A 59 3.88 -17.71 -0.60
N LYS A 60 4.50 -16.77 -1.32
CA LYS A 60 5.55 -15.90 -0.77
C LYS A 60 4.92 -14.58 -0.40
N THR A 61 5.04 -14.18 0.86
CA THR A 61 4.46 -12.92 1.37
C THR A 61 5.54 -12.06 2.00
N GLN A 62 5.39 -10.75 1.81
CA GLN A 62 6.18 -9.73 2.48
C GLN A 62 5.24 -8.67 3.04
N TYR A 63 5.53 -8.22 4.26
CA TYR A 63 4.72 -7.21 4.95
C TYR A 63 5.52 -5.92 5.12
N GLY A 64 4.83 -4.80 5.00
CA GLY A 64 5.34 -3.47 5.35
C GLY A 64 4.32 -2.73 6.19
N PHE A 65 4.77 -1.84 7.09
CA PHE A 65 3.86 -0.98 7.85
C PHE A 65 3.99 0.46 7.35
N VAL A 66 2.87 1.04 6.95
CA VAL A 66 2.78 2.45 6.56
C VAL A 66 2.33 3.24 7.79
N LYS A 67 3.19 4.15 8.25
CA LYS A 67 2.84 5.16 9.26
C LYS A 67 2.61 6.48 8.53
N VAL A 68 1.41 7.02 8.67
CA VAL A 68 1.08 8.37 8.22
C VAL A 68 1.35 9.33 9.39
N VAL A 69 1.83 10.53 9.08
CA VAL A 69 2.10 11.58 10.07
C VAL A 69 1.59 12.90 9.50
N GLU A 70 0.76 13.60 10.25
CA GLU A 70 0.39 14.97 9.94
C GLU A 70 1.49 15.92 10.39
N ASN A 71 1.85 16.86 9.52
CA ASN A 71 2.74 17.96 9.89
C ASN A 71 1.90 19.03 10.62
N TYR A 72 1.69 18.84 11.92
CA TYR A 72 1.27 19.94 12.76
C TYR A 72 2.47 20.86 12.97
N LEU A 73 2.50 21.99 12.25
CA LEU A 73 3.28 23.14 12.71
C LEU A 73 2.63 23.57 14.03
N ASN A 74 3.29 23.24 15.16
CA ASN A 74 2.91 23.73 16.47
C ASN A 74 3.08 25.26 16.48
N LEU A 75 2.10 25.99 15.96
CA LEU A 75 2.06 27.46 15.96
C LEU A 75 1.66 28.03 17.34
N LEU A 76 1.66 27.20 18.38
CA LEU A 76 1.35 27.61 19.75
C LEU A 76 2.36 26.96 20.70
N GLY A 77 3.40 27.71 21.08
CA GLY A 77 4.16 27.46 22.31
C GLY A 77 5.67 27.21 22.14
N ASP A 78 6.42 28.27 21.84
CA ASP A 78 7.52 28.78 22.67
C ASP A 78 7.50 30.32 22.59
#